data_AF-A0A8B7QPD4-F1
#
_entry.id   AF-A0A8B7QPD4-F1
#
_cell.length_a   1.000
_cell.length_b   1.000
_cell.length_c   1.000
_cell.angle_alpha   90.00
_cell.angle_beta   90.00
_cell.angle_gamma   90.00
#
_symmetry.space_group_name_H-M   'P 1'
#
loop_
_entity.id
_entity.type
_entity.pdbx_description
1 polymer ?
#
loop_
_entity_poly.entity_id
_entity_poly.type
_entity_poly.pdbx_seq_one_letter_code
_entity_poly.pdbx_strand_id
1 'polypeptide(L)'
;VVPPTSDENVTVSDTTFNSIPVRIYVPKRKPESLRRGLFYIHGGGWCLGSNAFKGYDLLSRWTADRLDAVIISTNYRLAPKYHFPAQFEDVYTALKWFLHPKVLESYGVDPGRVGISGDSAGGNLAAAVTQQV
;
A
#
# COMPACT_ATOMS: atom_id res chain seq x y z
N VAL A 1 13.25 0.23 -10.16
CA VAL A 1 12.57 0.83 -8.98
C VAL A 1 13.00 2.28 -8.84
N VAL A 2 12.17 3.14 -8.25
CA VAL A 2 12.48 4.56 -8.00
C VAL A 2 12.67 4.83 -6.51
N PRO A 3 13.55 5.77 -6.10
CA PRO A 3 13.70 6.14 -4.70
C PRO A 3 12.41 6.79 -4.15
N PRO A 4 12.20 6.77 -2.82
CA PRO A 4 11.03 7.41 -2.18
C PRO A 4 11.22 8.93 -2.11
N THR A 5 11.23 9.60 -3.26
CA THR A 5 11.42 11.05 -3.34
C THR A 5 10.09 11.76 -3.11
N SER A 6 10.02 12.66 -2.13
CA SER A 6 8.84 13.51 -1.93
C SER A 6 8.77 14.62 -2.97
N ASP A 7 7.57 15.02 -3.37
CA ASP A 7 7.32 16.16 -4.27
C ASP A 7 6.48 17.24 -3.56
N GLU A 8 6.03 18.27 -4.27
CA GLU A 8 5.24 19.36 -3.72
C GLU A 8 3.87 18.94 -3.17
N ASN A 9 3.29 17.83 -3.67
CA ASN A 9 1.94 17.38 -3.32
C ASN A 9 1.96 16.21 -2.31
N VAL A 10 2.96 15.35 -2.39
CA VAL A 10 2.99 14.07 -1.68
C VAL A 10 4.34 13.84 -1.00
N THR A 11 4.29 13.56 0.31
CA THR A 11 5.42 13.01 1.06
C THR A 11 5.48 11.51 0.80
N VAL A 12 6.66 11.02 0.39
CA VAL A 12 6.90 9.60 0.11
C VAL A 12 7.99 9.08 1.02
N SER A 13 7.75 7.93 1.65
CA SER A 13 8.71 7.26 2.52
C SER A 13 8.63 5.74 2.40
N ASP A 14 9.75 5.07 2.64
CA ASP A 14 9.81 3.61 2.75
C ASP A 14 9.91 3.20 4.22
N THR A 15 9.24 2.11 4.59
CA THR A 15 9.31 1.51 5.92
C THR A 15 8.95 0.02 5.85
N THR A 16 8.77 -0.62 6.99
CA THR A 16 8.25 -1.99 7.07
C THR A 16 7.03 -2.07 7.97
N PHE A 17 6.03 -2.84 7.56
CA PHE A 17 4.85 -3.19 8.35
C PHE A 17 4.97 -4.66 8.72
N ASN A 18 5.30 -4.93 9.99
CA ASN A 18 5.65 -6.26 10.49
C ASN A 18 6.66 -7.00 9.58
N SER A 19 7.81 -6.36 9.34
CA SER A 19 8.89 -6.84 8.45
C SER A 19 8.56 -6.93 6.95
N ILE A 20 7.34 -6.60 6.52
CA ILE A 20 7.00 -6.51 5.10
C ILE A 20 7.31 -5.10 4.59
N PRO A 21 8.16 -4.93 3.57
CA PRO A 21 8.47 -3.61 3.05
C PRO A 21 7.22 -2.95 2.45
N VAL A 22 7.01 -1.68 2.78
CA VAL A 22 5.92 -0.86 2.25
C VAL A 22 6.46 0.51 1.88
N ARG A 23 5.81 1.12 0.88
CA ARG A 23 6.00 2.54 0.54
C ARG A 23 4.73 3.30 0.89
N ILE A 24 4.91 4.45 1.52
CA ILE A 24 3.83 5.27 2.05
C ILE A 24 3.78 6.58 1.29
N TYR A 25 2.58 6.97 0.89
CA TYR A 25 2.30 8.23 0.21
C TYR A 25 1.31 9.03 1.06
N VAL A 26 1.74 10.17 1.58
CA VAL A 26 0.93 11.05 2.42
C VAL A 26 0.75 12.40 1.72
N PRO A 27 -0.50 12.81 1.41
CA PRO A 27 -0.76 14.14 0.85
C PRO A 27 -0.29 15.25 1.79
N LYS A 28 0.40 16.26 1.25
CA LYS A 28 0.95 17.40 2.00
C LYS A 28 -0.08 18.49 2.30
N ARG A 29 -1.18 18.53 1.55
CA ARG A 29 -2.29 19.46 1.80
C ARG A 29 -2.79 19.31 3.24
N LYS A 30 -3.28 20.39 3.85
CA LYS A 30 -3.77 20.33 5.23
C LYS A 30 -5.08 19.50 5.27
N PRO A 31 -5.17 18.43 6.07
CA PRO A 31 -6.40 17.68 6.19
C PRO A 31 -7.48 18.48 6.92
N GLU A 32 -8.72 18.41 6.44
CA GLU A 32 -9.90 18.98 7.13
C GLU A 32 -10.49 18.00 8.16
N SER A 33 -10.21 16.71 7.99
CA SER A 33 -10.64 15.61 8.86
C SER A 33 -9.67 14.42 8.70
N LEU A 34 -9.90 13.31 9.42
CA LEU A 34 -9.17 12.07 9.17
C LEU A 34 -9.32 11.64 7.70
N ARG A 35 -8.22 11.17 7.11
CA ARG A 35 -8.10 10.83 5.70
C ARG A 35 -8.63 9.45 5.39
N ARG A 36 -8.91 9.21 4.11
CA ARG A 36 -9.10 7.85 3.59
C ARG A 36 -7.77 7.12 3.63
N GLY A 37 -7.81 5.81 3.87
CA GLY A 37 -6.67 4.92 3.68
C GLY A 37 -6.85 4.08 2.43
N LEU A 38 -5.79 3.82 1.67
CA LEU A 38 -5.81 2.85 0.58
C LEU A 38 -4.59 1.94 0.68
N PHE A 39 -4.82 0.64 0.85
CA PHE A 39 -3.78 -0.37 0.77
C PHE A 39 -3.70 -0.90 -0.67
N TYR A 40 -2.62 -0.57 -1.37
CA TYR A 40 -2.39 -0.93 -2.77
C TYR A 40 -1.44 -2.12 -2.91
N ILE A 41 -1.83 -3.09 -3.73
CA ILE A 41 -1.09 -4.32 -4.01
C ILE A 41 -0.78 -4.37 -5.49
N HIS A 42 0.51 -4.32 -5.83
CA HIS A 42 0.94 -4.29 -7.23
C HIS A 42 0.66 -5.61 -7.96
N GLY A 43 0.37 -5.54 -9.26
CA GLY A 43 0.33 -6.68 -10.18
C GLY A 43 1.72 -7.17 -10.61
N GLY A 44 1.73 -8.14 -11.53
CA GLY A 44 2.97 -8.74 -12.05
C GLY A 44 3.02 -10.27 -12.00
N GLY A 45 1.86 -10.95 -12.05
CA GLY A 45 1.78 -12.41 -12.07
C GLY A 45 2.45 -13.09 -10.88
N TRP A 46 2.52 -12.41 -9.73
CA TRP A 46 3.26 -12.83 -8.52
C TRP A 46 4.77 -13.01 -8.70
N CYS A 47 5.31 -12.68 -9.87
CA CYS A 47 6.71 -12.91 -10.24
C CYS A 47 7.47 -11.60 -10.51
N LEU A 48 6.76 -10.51 -10.78
CA LEU A 48 7.32 -9.23 -11.22
C LEU A 48 6.70 -8.07 -10.43
N GLY A 49 7.36 -6.92 -10.53
CA GLY A 49 6.91 -5.67 -9.91
C GLY A 49 7.49 -5.44 -8.53
N SER A 50 7.14 -4.28 -7.96
CA SER A 50 7.39 -3.92 -6.58
C SER A 50 6.58 -2.67 -6.24
N ASN A 51 6.47 -2.35 -4.95
CA ASN A 51 5.91 -1.09 -4.47
C ASN A 51 6.59 0.17 -5.07
N ALA A 52 7.86 0.04 -5.47
CA ALA A 52 8.70 1.12 -6.00
C ALA A 52 8.86 1.07 -7.54
N PHE A 53 8.08 0.26 -8.25
CA PHE A 53 8.07 0.28 -9.71
C PHE A 53 7.52 1.63 -10.21
N LYS A 54 8.17 2.25 -11.21
CA LYS A 54 7.86 3.65 -11.63
C LYS A 54 6.37 3.87 -11.95
N GLY A 55 5.72 2.90 -12.60
CA GLY A 55 4.29 2.98 -12.90
C GLY A 55 3.41 2.99 -11.65
N TYR A 56 3.67 2.10 -10.69
CA TYR A 56 2.90 2.03 -9.44
C TYR A 56 3.22 3.21 -8.50
N ASP A 57 4.44 3.73 -8.55
CA ASP A 57 4.81 4.94 -7.81
C ASP A 57 4.02 6.16 -8.31
N LEU A 58 3.94 6.38 -9.63
CA LEU A 58 3.15 7.45 -10.22
C LEU A 58 1.64 7.27 -9.94
N LEU A 59 1.12 6.04 -10.08
CA LEU A 59 -0.27 5.74 -9.76
C LEU A 59 -0.60 6.06 -8.30
N SER A 60 0.28 5.67 -7.37
CA SER A 60 0.08 5.90 -5.94
C SER A 60 0.11 7.38 -5.59
N ARG A 61 1.05 8.16 -6.16
CA ARG A 61 1.09 9.62 -5.99
C ARG A 61 -0.18 10.30 -6.48
N TRP A 62 -0.61 10.00 -7.71
CA TRP A 62 -1.82 10.59 -8.27
C TRP A 62 -3.07 10.21 -7.47
N THR A 63 -3.13 8.99 -6.97
CA THR A 63 -4.24 8.53 -6.14
C THR A 63 -4.24 9.23 -4.77
N ALA A 64 -3.07 9.36 -4.14
CA ALA A 64 -2.92 10.08 -2.87
C ALA A 64 -3.43 11.52 -2.99
N ASP A 65 -2.92 12.24 -3.98
CA ASP A 65 -3.22 13.65 -4.21
C ASP A 65 -4.70 13.88 -4.56
N ARG A 66 -5.23 13.14 -5.54
CA ARG A 66 -6.61 13.32 -6.01
C ARG A 66 -7.67 12.93 -4.98
N LEU A 67 -7.41 11.92 -4.15
CA LEU A 67 -8.40 11.40 -3.20
C LEU A 67 -8.22 11.93 -1.76
N ASP A 68 -7.16 12.69 -1.49
CA ASP A 68 -6.71 12.99 -0.12
C ASP A 68 -6.48 11.74 0.73
N ALA A 69 -5.92 10.71 0.12
CA ALA A 69 -5.81 9.41 0.75
C ALA A 69 -4.36 9.13 1.11
N VAL A 70 -4.15 8.53 2.29
CA VAL A 70 -2.87 7.90 2.61
C VAL A 70 -2.82 6.57 1.87
N ILE A 71 -1.80 6.38 1.03
CA ILE A 71 -1.63 5.16 0.26
C ILE A 71 -0.48 4.35 0.85
N ILE A 72 -0.74 3.06 1.09
CA ILE A 72 0.26 2.07 1.49
C ILE A 72 0.46 1.12 0.32
N SER A 73 1.60 1.18 -0.36
CA SER A 73 1.96 0.26 -1.44
C SER A 73 2.85 -0.84 -0.90
N THR A 74 2.37 -2.08 -0.90
CA THR A 74 3.08 -3.24 -0.32
C THR A 74 4.05 -3.91 -1.28
N ASN A 75 5.15 -4.46 -0.77
CA ASN A 75 6.14 -5.20 -1.54
C ASN A 75 6.25 -6.65 -1.03
N TYR A 76 5.46 -7.54 -1.61
CA TYR A 76 5.38 -8.94 -1.21
C TYR A 76 6.46 -9.81 -1.89
N ARG A 77 6.79 -10.96 -1.29
CA ARG A 77 7.75 -11.94 -1.84
C ARG A 77 7.30 -12.49 -3.19
N LEU A 78 8.22 -12.61 -4.15
CA LEU A 78 7.91 -13.02 -5.53
C LEU A 78 8.32 -14.46 -5.86
N ALA A 79 7.53 -15.08 -6.73
CA ALA A 79 7.87 -16.34 -7.40
C ALA A 79 8.97 -16.12 -8.45
N PRO A 80 9.74 -17.16 -8.82
CA PRO A 80 9.67 -18.54 -8.33
C PRO A 80 10.38 -18.78 -6.99
N LYS A 81 11.10 -17.79 -6.43
CA LYS A 81 11.85 -17.97 -5.17
C LYS A 81 10.93 -18.28 -3.99
N TYR A 82 9.75 -17.68 -3.97
CA TYR A 82 8.74 -17.90 -2.95
C TYR A 82 7.43 -18.33 -3.61
N HIS A 83 6.97 -19.54 -3.28
CA HIS A 83 5.71 -20.07 -3.79
C HIS A 83 4.53 -19.63 -2.93
N PHE A 84 3.32 -19.74 -3.48
CA PHE A 84 2.09 -19.60 -2.70
C PHE A 84 2.14 -20.51 -1.46
N PRO A 85 1.74 -20.04 -0.26
CA PRO A 85 0.98 -18.80 0.01
C PRO A 85 1.82 -17.56 0.38
N ALA A 86 3.13 -17.54 0.15
CA ALA A 86 4.02 -16.47 0.66
C ALA A 86 3.56 -15.03 0.31
N GLN A 87 3.12 -14.81 -0.94
CA GLN A 87 2.58 -13.53 -1.40
C GLN A 87 1.38 -13.09 -0.56
N PHE A 88 0.44 -14.01 -0.36
CA PHE A 88 -0.78 -13.77 0.38
C PHE A 88 -0.49 -13.47 1.85
N GLU A 89 0.38 -14.27 2.48
CA GLU A 89 0.78 -14.07 3.87
C GLU A 89 1.43 -12.70 4.09
N ASP A 90 2.31 -12.27 3.19
CA ASP A 90 2.95 -10.95 3.27
C ASP A 90 1.94 -9.81 3.17
N VAL A 91 1.06 -9.87 2.16
CA VAL A 91 0.01 -8.86 1.96
C VAL A 91 -0.94 -8.82 3.15
N TYR A 92 -1.41 -9.97 3.63
CA TYR A 92 -2.32 -10.06 4.78
C TYR A 92 -1.66 -9.53 6.05
N THR A 93 -0.39 -9.88 6.28
CA THR A 93 0.38 -9.41 7.43
C THR A 93 0.55 -7.89 7.43
N ALA A 94 0.96 -7.32 6.29
CA ALA A 94 1.12 -5.89 6.13
C ALA A 94 -0.21 -5.12 6.25
N LEU A 95 -1.29 -5.68 5.70
CA LEU A 95 -2.64 -5.09 5.79
C LEU A 95 -3.13 -5.07 7.25
N LYS A 96 -3.01 -6.18 7.98
CA LYS A 96 -3.38 -6.22 9.42
C LYS A 96 -2.59 -5.23 10.25
N TRP A 97 -1.29 -5.08 9.94
CA TRP A 97 -0.46 -4.08 10.61
C TRP A 97 -0.95 -2.66 10.31
N PHE A 98 -1.28 -2.35 9.06
CA PHE A 98 -1.82 -1.05 8.66
C PHE A 98 -3.15 -0.75 9.37
N LEU A 99 -4.05 -1.73 9.47
CA LEU A 99 -5.36 -1.60 10.11
C LEU A 99 -5.31 -1.49 11.64
N HIS A 100 -4.14 -1.64 12.26
CA HIS A 100 -4.01 -1.47 13.71
C HIS A 100 -4.33 -0.02 14.12
N PRO A 101 -5.15 0.23 15.16
CA PRO A 101 -5.62 1.58 15.51
C PRO A 101 -4.50 2.62 15.65
N LYS A 102 -3.39 2.26 16.30
CA LYS A 102 -2.22 3.13 16.47
C LYS A 102 -1.53 3.50 15.15
N VAL A 103 -1.58 2.62 14.15
CA VAL A 103 -0.98 2.86 12.83
C VAL A 103 -1.91 3.77 12.02
N LEU A 104 -3.21 3.53 12.06
CA LEU A 104 -4.19 4.43 11.43
C LEU A 104 -4.11 5.85 12.02
N GLU A 105 -4.04 5.95 13.35
CA GLU A 105 -3.88 7.23 14.06
C GLU A 105 -2.59 7.97 13.66
N SER A 106 -1.44 7.27 13.58
CA SER A 106 -0.17 7.91 13.25
C SER A 106 -0.12 8.48 11.83
N TYR A 107 -0.91 7.94 10.91
CA TYR A 107 -1.08 8.47 9.56
C TYR A 107 -2.32 9.36 9.40
N GLY A 108 -3.09 9.59 10.46
CA GLY A 108 -4.33 10.37 10.42
C GLY A 108 -5.40 9.77 9.50
N VAL A 109 -5.49 8.44 9.45
CA VAL A 109 -6.45 7.69 8.63
C VAL A 109 -7.70 7.36 9.44
N ASP A 110 -8.86 7.56 8.84
CA ASP A 110 -10.16 7.19 9.37
C ASP A 110 -10.34 5.66 9.29
N PRO A 111 -10.51 4.94 10.41
CA PRO A 111 -10.69 3.49 10.41
C PRO A 111 -11.96 3.04 9.67
N GLY A 112 -12.98 3.90 9.55
CA GLY A 112 -14.19 3.61 8.78
C GLY A 112 -14.05 3.82 7.27
N ARG A 113 -12.88 4.27 6.79
CA ARG A 113 -12.67 4.67 5.38
C ARG A 113 -11.36 4.12 4.80
N VAL A 114 -11.12 2.84 5.03
CA VAL A 114 -9.98 2.12 4.44
C VAL A 114 -10.44 1.28 3.26
N GLY A 115 -9.82 1.48 2.10
CA GLY A 115 -9.98 0.64 0.92
C GLY A 115 -8.78 -0.29 0.71
N ILE A 116 -9.01 -1.41 0.02
CA ILE A 116 -7.97 -2.34 -0.45
C ILE A 116 -8.08 -2.39 -1.97
N SER A 117 -6.95 -2.26 -2.66
CA SER A 117 -6.90 -2.21 -4.13
C SER A 117 -5.67 -2.94 -4.66
N GLY A 118 -5.76 -3.37 -5.92
CA GLY A 118 -4.64 -3.94 -6.65
C GLY A 118 -5.03 -4.25 -8.09
N ASP A 119 -4.03 -4.39 -8.95
CA ASP A 119 -4.21 -4.71 -10.37
C ASP A 119 -3.75 -6.14 -10.68
N SER A 120 -4.42 -6.83 -11.61
CA SER A 120 -4.03 -8.17 -12.06
C SER A 120 -3.82 -9.16 -10.89
N ALA A 121 -2.63 -9.75 -10.75
CA ALA A 121 -2.24 -10.60 -9.62
C ALA A 121 -2.37 -9.91 -8.25
N GLY A 122 -2.13 -8.59 -8.18
CA GLY A 122 -2.38 -7.80 -6.99
C GLY A 122 -3.85 -7.60 -6.71
N GLY A 123 -4.69 -7.51 -7.75
CA GLY A 123 -6.15 -7.51 -7.62
C GLY A 123 -6.68 -8.85 -7.11
N ASN A 124 -6.10 -9.97 -7.54
CA ASN A 124 -6.38 -11.29 -6.98
C ASN A 124 -6.04 -11.33 -5.47
N LEU A 125 -4.85 -10.87 -5.08
CA LEU A 125 -4.46 -10.79 -3.66
C LEU A 125 -5.38 -9.86 -2.86
N ALA A 126 -5.74 -8.69 -3.40
CA ALA A 126 -6.67 -7.75 -2.79
C ALA A 126 -8.02 -8.40 -2.47
N ALA A 127 -8.62 -9.08 -3.44
CA ALA A 127 -9.86 -9.82 -3.27
C ALA A 127 -9.73 -10.96 -2.25
N ALA A 128 -8.59 -11.65 -2.21
CA ALA A 128 -8.36 -12.75 -1.27
C ALA A 128 -8.23 -12.25 0.18
N VAL A 129 -7.41 -11.23 0.44
CA VAL A 129 -7.20 -10.71 1.81
C VAL A 129 -8.43 -10.00 2.36
N THR A 130 -9.24 -9.38 1.48
CA THR A 130 -10.48 -8.71 1.88
C THR A 130 -11.48 -9.70 2.50
N GLN A 131 -11.45 -10.98 2.12
CA GLN A 131 -12.30 -12.02 2.70
C GLN A 131 -11.86 -12.46 4.11
N GLN A 132 -10.72 -11.96 4.62
CA GLN A 132 -10.12 -12.38 5.89
C GLN A 132 -10.02 -11.27 6.94
N VAL A 133 -10.40 -10.03 6.59
CA VAL A 133 -10.28 -8.85 7.46
C VAL A 133 -11.63 -8.33 7.91
#